data_AF-A0A7X3UZM1-F1
#
_entry.id   AF-A0A7X3UZM1-F1
#
_cell.length_a   1.000
_cell.length_b   1.000
_cell.length_c   1.000
_cell.angle_alpha   90.00
_cell.angle_beta   90.00
_cell.angle_gamma   90.00
#
_symmetry.space_group_name_H-M   'P 1'
#
loop_
_entity.id
_entity.type
_entity.pdbx_description
1 polymer ?
#
loop_
_entity_poly.entity_id
_entity_poly.type
_entity_poly.pdbx_seq_one_letter_code
_entity_poly.pdbx_strand_id
1 'polypeptide(L)'
;MGKPTSAKYPTAPADRSSGPDPGAGTRSLLAACRVDTFRSGGKGGQHQNKVETGVRLTHEATGIVATSRRHRSRHRNMEAALRTLERKLADHLREAPPRIPTAVPLGEKRRRREAKLRRSRLKRLRRKPDAGDP
;
A
#
# COMPACT_ATOMS: atom_id res chain seq x y z
N MET A 1 41.19 -29.90 -11.46
CA MET A 1 40.45 -28.64 -11.23
C MET A 1 38.98 -28.97 -11.00
N GLY A 2 38.61 -29.33 -9.76
CA GLY A 2 37.22 -29.58 -9.37
C GLY A 2 36.58 -28.28 -8.90
N LYS A 3 35.39 -27.95 -9.41
CA LYS A 3 34.59 -26.83 -8.90
C LYS A 3 33.85 -27.29 -7.64
N PRO A 4 34.01 -26.66 -6.48
CA PRO A 4 33.09 -26.88 -5.36
C PRO A 4 31.81 -26.09 -5.64
N THR A 5 30.71 -26.76 -6.02
CA THR A 5 29.41 -26.12 -6.12
C THR A 5 28.78 -25.95 -4.74
N SER A 6 28.34 -24.72 -4.52
CA SER A 6 27.93 -24.07 -3.29
C SER A 6 26.53 -24.41 -2.80
N ALA A 7 26.37 -24.30 -1.48
CA ALA A 7 25.17 -23.92 -0.72
C ALA A 7 23.96 -24.89 -0.77
N LYS A 8 23.65 -25.62 0.31
CA LYS A 8 23.12 -25.13 1.60
C LYS A 8 21.91 -24.22 1.47
N TYR A 9 20.79 -24.75 0.98
CA TYR A 9 19.47 -24.29 1.42
C TYR A 9 18.61 -25.52 1.74
N PRO A 10 18.12 -25.67 2.97
CA PRO A 10 17.06 -26.63 3.23
C PRO A 10 15.79 -26.14 2.52
N THR A 11 15.24 -26.96 1.62
CA THR A 11 13.92 -26.74 1.04
C THR A 11 12.90 -26.78 2.17
N ALA A 12 12.52 -25.62 2.69
CA ALA A 12 11.47 -25.51 3.69
C ALA A 12 10.19 -26.16 3.11
N PRO A 13 9.48 -27.01 3.86
CA PRO A 13 8.18 -27.50 3.42
C PRO A 13 7.26 -26.30 3.29
N ALA A 14 6.58 -26.19 2.14
CA ALA A 14 5.54 -25.23 1.92
C ALA A 14 4.39 -25.51 2.91
N ASP A 15 4.49 -24.94 4.10
CA ASP A 15 3.36 -24.71 5.00
C ASP A 15 2.42 -23.72 4.28
N ARG A 16 1.62 -24.28 3.37
CA ARG A 16 0.39 -23.67 2.90
C ARG A 16 -0.64 -23.89 3.99
N SER A 17 -0.43 -23.20 5.12
CA SER A 17 -1.47 -22.94 6.09
C SER A 17 -2.66 -22.40 5.33
N SER A 18 -3.75 -23.16 5.43
CA SER A 18 -5.13 -22.80 5.16
C SER A 18 -5.36 -21.29 5.06
N GLY A 19 -5.23 -20.76 3.85
CA GLY A 19 -5.95 -19.56 3.48
C GLY A 19 -7.45 -19.83 3.69
N PRO A 20 -8.23 -18.82 4.08
CA PRO A 20 -9.66 -19.00 4.34
C PRO A 20 -10.30 -19.71 3.14
N ASP A 21 -11.06 -20.77 3.40
CA ASP A 21 -11.70 -21.58 2.36
C ASP A 21 -12.43 -20.67 1.35
N PRO A 22 -12.01 -20.64 0.08
CA PRO A 22 -12.47 -19.66 -0.91
C PRO A 22 -13.90 -19.93 -1.41
N GLY A 23 -14.64 -20.85 -0.77
CA GLY A 23 -15.94 -21.33 -1.25
C GLY A 23 -17.14 -20.69 -0.55
N ALA A 24 -17.06 -20.47 0.77
CA ALA A 24 -18.25 -20.12 1.56
C ALA A 24 -18.56 -18.61 1.56
N GLY A 25 -17.55 -17.75 1.75
CA GLY A 25 -17.73 -16.28 1.74
C GLY A 25 -17.97 -15.69 0.36
N THR A 26 -17.43 -16.34 -0.67
CA THR A 26 -17.38 -15.85 -2.06
C THR A 26 -18.76 -15.75 -2.70
N ARG A 27 -19.66 -16.69 -2.41
CA ARG A 27 -21.01 -16.73 -3.00
C ARG A 27 -21.89 -15.59 -2.50
N SER A 28 -21.80 -15.25 -1.21
CA SER A 28 -22.52 -14.12 -0.61
C SER A 28 -22.03 -12.78 -1.18
N LEU A 29 -20.71 -12.62 -1.27
CA LEU A 29 -20.11 -11.40 -1.80
C LEU A 29 -20.48 -11.15 -3.28
N LEU A 30 -20.51 -12.22 -4.09
CA LEU A 30 -20.97 -12.17 -5.47
C LEU A 30 -22.41 -11.65 -5.60
N ALA A 31 -23.31 -12.08 -4.72
CA ALA A 31 -24.71 -11.66 -4.75
C ALA A 31 -24.89 -10.17 -4.42
N ALA A 32 -24.02 -9.61 -3.57
CA ALA A 32 -23.99 -8.20 -3.21
C ALA A 32 -23.25 -7.31 -4.24
N CYS A 33 -22.72 -7.90 -5.31
CA CYS A 33 -21.94 -7.19 -6.32
C CYS A 33 -22.64 -7.15 -7.67
N ARG A 34 -22.58 -6.00 -8.32
CA ARG A 34 -22.88 -5.88 -9.73
C ARG A 34 -21.71 -6.41 -10.56
N VAL A 35 -22.00 -7.31 -11.49
CA VAL A 35 -21.03 -7.93 -12.40
C VAL A 35 -21.17 -7.34 -13.80
N ASP A 36 -20.16 -6.61 -14.26
CA ASP A 36 -20.09 -6.11 -15.64
C ASP A 36 -18.95 -6.82 -16.39
N THR A 37 -19.22 -7.28 -17.61
CA THR A 37 -18.21 -7.87 -18.51
C THR A 37 -17.81 -6.89 -19.61
N PHE A 38 -16.53 -6.86 -19.97
CA PHE A 38 -16.02 -5.93 -20.97
C PHE A 38 -14.81 -6.47 -21.73
N ARG A 39 -14.50 -5.82 -22.85
CA ARG A 39 -13.37 -6.20 -23.72
C ARG A 39 -12.06 -5.62 -23.19
N SER A 40 -11.01 -6.42 -23.26
CA SER A 40 -9.67 -6.01 -22.79
C SER A 40 -8.99 -5.16 -23.85
N GLY A 41 -9.26 -3.86 -23.86
CA GLY A 41 -8.66 -2.92 -24.83
C GLY A 41 -7.12 -2.95 -24.83
N GLY A 42 -6.51 -2.88 -26.02
CA GLY A 42 -5.06 -2.82 -26.22
C GLY A 42 -4.62 -3.32 -27.60
N LYS A 43 -3.32 -3.19 -27.92
CA LYS A 43 -2.69 -3.81 -29.11
C LYS A 43 -2.53 -5.32 -28.86
N GLY A 44 -3.67 -6.02 -28.79
CA GLY A 44 -3.76 -7.46 -28.58
C GLY A 44 -4.04 -8.23 -29.87
N GLY A 45 -4.04 -9.56 -29.77
CA GLY A 45 -4.51 -10.44 -30.84
C GLY A 45 -6.04 -10.41 -31.02
N GLN A 46 -6.54 -11.03 -32.09
CA GLN A 46 -7.98 -11.04 -32.44
C GLN A 46 -8.88 -11.48 -31.28
N HIS A 47 -8.45 -12.50 -30.52
CA HIS A 47 -9.20 -13.02 -29.37
C HIS A 47 -9.39 -11.99 -28.25
N GLN A 48 -8.37 -11.18 -27.97
CA GLN A 48 -8.42 -10.16 -26.91
C GLN A 48 -9.39 -9.01 -27.27
N ASN A 49 -9.46 -8.65 -28.55
CA ASN A 49 -10.26 -7.52 -29.02
C ASN A 49 -11.74 -7.91 -29.27
N LYS A 50 -12.00 -9.19 -29.57
CA LYS A 50 -13.35 -9.68 -29.88
C LYS A 50 -14.09 -10.21 -28.65
N VAL A 51 -13.39 -10.84 -27.71
CA VAL A 51 -14.01 -11.58 -26.60
C VAL A 51 -14.05 -10.74 -25.32
N GLU A 52 -15.23 -10.67 -24.71
CA GLU A 52 -15.49 -10.01 -23.42
C GLU A 52 -14.98 -10.85 -22.24
N THR A 53 -13.66 -10.91 -22.14
CA THR A 53 -12.96 -11.67 -21.09
C THR A 53 -12.77 -10.87 -19.80
N GLY A 54 -12.80 -9.54 -19.87
CA GLY A 54 -12.62 -8.66 -18.72
C GLY A 54 -13.85 -8.65 -17.81
N VAL A 55 -13.63 -8.67 -16.50
CA VAL A 55 -14.69 -8.64 -15.48
C VAL A 55 -14.45 -7.45 -14.57
N ARG A 56 -15.52 -6.69 -14.30
CA ARG A 56 -15.62 -5.63 -13.31
C ARG A 56 -16.67 -6.04 -12.29
N LEU A 57 -16.29 -5.99 -11.02
CA LEU A 57 -17.16 -6.22 -9.88
C LEU A 57 -17.28 -4.92 -9.11
N THR A 58 -18.51 -4.49 -8.88
CA THR A 58 -18.82 -3.29 -8.11
C THR A 58 -19.61 -3.71 -6.88
N HIS A 59 -19.05 -3.50 -5.69
CA HIS A 59 -19.77 -3.74 -4.45
C HIS A 59 -20.65 -2.52 -4.14
N GLU A 60 -21.97 -2.69 -4.23
CA GLU A 60 -22.91 -1.55 -4.19
C GLU A 60 -22.92 -0.85 -2.84
N ALA A 61 -22.78 -1.60 -1.74
CA ALA A 61 -22.85 -1.03 -0.40
C ALA A 61 -21.63 -0.16 -0.01
N THR A 62 -20.43 -0.46 -0.52
CA THR A 62 -19.21 0.32 -0.21
C THR A 62 -18.70 1.16 -1.38
N GLY A 63 -19.28 0.99 -2.58
CA GLY A 63 -18.81 1.63 -3.82
C GLY A 63 -17.44 1.15 -4.30
N ILE A 64 -16.86 0.11 -3.71
CA ILE A 64 -15.54 -0.40 -4.08
C ILE A 64 -15.64 -1.19 -5.38
N VAL A 65 -14.80 -0.82 -6.35
CA VAL A 65 -14.71 -1.48 -7.65
C VAL A 65 -13.43 -2.31 -7.76
N ALA A 66 -13.56 -3.55 -8.23
CA ALA A 66 -12.45 -4.43 -8.58
C ALA A 66 -12.56 -4.85 -10.05
N THR A 67 -11.46 -4.81 -10.79
CA THR A 67 -11.41 -5.20 -12.21
C THR A 67 -10.31 -6.23 -12.45
N SER A 68 -10.58 -7.23 -13.27
CA SER A 68 -9.57 -8.19 -13.71
C SER A 68 -9.69 -8.48 -15.20
N ARG A 69 -8.53 -8.51 -15.88
CA ARG A 69 -8.36 -8.73 -17.33
C ARG A 69 -7.13 -9.59 -17.66
N ARG A 70 -6.48 -10.18 -16.64
CA ARG A 70 -5.15 -10.78 -16.78
C ARG A 70 -5.17 -12.12 -17.52
N HIS A 71 -6.28 -12.84 -17.45
CA HIS A 71 -6.40 -14.18 -17.99
C HIS A 71 -7.28 -14.20 -19.24
N ARG A 72 -7.07 -15.19 -20.11
CA ARG A 72 -7.90 -15.46 -21.29
C ARG A 72 -9.32 -15.96 -20.95
N SER A 73 -9.53 -16.44 -19.73
CA SER A 73 -10.82 -16.99 -19.29
C SER A 73 -11.56 -16.01 -18.39
N ARG A 74 -12.85 -15.78 -18.68
CA ARG A 74 -13.74 -14.96 -17.86
C ARG A 74 -13.85 -15.49 -16.43
N HIS A 75 -13.92 -16.80 -16.23
CA HIS A 75 -14.06 -17.41 -14.91
C HIS A 75 -12.85 -17.12 -14.02
N ARG A 76 -11.63 -17.27 -14.57
CA ARG A 76 -10.39 -16.91 -13.86
C ARG A 76 -10.31 -15.42 -13.56
N ASN A 77 -10.80 -14.57 -14.46
CA ASN A 77 -10.86 -13.14 -14.20
C ASN A 77 -11.89 -12.80 -13.10
N MET A 78 -13.03 -13.49 -13.04
CA MET A 78 -14.02 -13.33 -11.98
C MET A 78 -13.44 -13.73 -10.62
N GLU A 79 -12.82 -14.91 -10.50
CA GLU A 79 -12.14 -15.35 -9.27
C GLU A 79 -11.05 -14.36 -8.83
N ALA A 80 -10.24 -13.88 -9.76
CA ALA A 80 -9.19 -12.89 -9.46
C ALA A 80 -9.75 -11.53 -9.05
N ALA A 81 -10.87 -11.11 -9.65
CA ALA A 81 -11.57 -9.89 -9.28
C ALA A 81 -12.18 -10.01 -7.86
N LEU A 82 -12.76 -11.16 -7.52
CA LEU A 82 -13.32 -11.43 -6.18
C LEU A 82 -12.24 -11.39 -5.11
N ARG A 83 -11.12 -12.11 -5.30
CA ARG A 83 -9.99 -12.06 -4.35
C ARG A 83 -9.45 -10.64 -4.16
N THR A 84 -9.47 -9.83 -5.22
CA THR A 84 -9.06 -8.43 -5.14
C THR A 84 -10.08 -7.59 -4.38
N LEU A 85 -11.37 -7.84 -4.61
CA LEU A 85 -12.47 -7.15 -3.94
C LEU A 85 -12.49 -7.46 -2.44
N GLU A 86 -12.36 -8.73 -2.06
CA GLU A 86 -12.24 -9.20 -0.67
C GLU A 86 -11.11 -8.49 0.06
N ARG A 87 -9.92 -8.43 -0.55
CA ARG A 87 -8.78 -7.70 0.04
C ARG A 87 -9.10 -6.23 0.25
N LYS A 88 -9.68 -5.56 -0.76
CA LYS A 88 -10.04 -4.14 -0.65
C LYS A 88 -11.11 -3.89 0.42
N LEU A 89 -12.08 -4.79 0.55
CA LEU A 89 -13.11 -4.70 1.59
C LEU A 89 -12.50 -4.92 2.98
N ALA A 90 -11.62 -5.91 3.12
CA ALA A 90 -10.91 -6.14 4.37
C ALA A 90 -10.05 -4.92 4.75
N ASP A 91 -9.35 -4.32 3.79
CA ASP A 91 -8.55 -3.11 4.01
C ASP A 91 -9.42 -1.88 4.31
N HIS A 92 -10.63 -1.81 3.78
CA HIS A 92 -11.58 -0.73 4.06
C HIS A 92 -12.20 -0.84 5.46
N LEU A 93 -12.45 -2.06 5.93
CA LEU A 93 -12.96 -2.32 7.28
C LEU A 93 -11.86 -2.18 8.34
N ARG A 94 -10.60 -2.34 7.97
CA ARG A 94 -9.46 -2.07 8.85
C ARG A 94 -9.33 -0.57 9.03
N GLU A 95 -9.52 -0.08 10.25
CA GLU A 95 -9.20 1.29 10.60
C GLU A 95 -7.70 1.53 10.35
N ALA A 96 -7.38 2.58 9.57
CA ALA A 96 -6.01 3.00 9.42
C ALA A 96 -5.48 3.44 10.80
N PRO A 97 -4.31 2.95 11.25
CA PRO A 97 -3.76 3.43 12.50
C PRO A 97 -3.59 4.95 12.42
N PRO A 98 -3.97 5.70 13.48
CA PRO A 98 -3.87 7.14 13.46
C PRO A 98 -2.42 7.53 13.19
N ARG A 99 -2.21 8.53 12.32
CA ARG A 99 -0.88 9.06 12.05
C ARG A 99 -0.34 9.69 13.32
N ILE A 100 0.62 9.04 13.97
CA ILE A 100 1.33 9.59 15.11
C ILE A 100 2.27 10.69 14.58
N PRO A 101 2.19 11.94 15.08
CA PRO A 101 3.12 12.99 14.66
C PRO A 101 4.54 12.65 15.09
N THR A 102 5.50 12.83 14.18
CA THR A 102 6.91 12.62 14.49
C THR A 102 7.40 13.75 15.40
N ALA A 103 8.15 13.40 16.44
CA ALA A 103 8.83 14.39 17.27
C ALA A 103 9.86 15.19 16.44
N VAL A 104 10.09 16.46 16.81
CA VAL A 104 11.14 17.30 16.22
C VAL A 104 12.51 16.62 16.41
N PRO A 105 13.32 16.47 15.35
CA PRO A 105 14.61 15.79 15.43
C PRO A 105 15.59 16.50 16.37
N LEU A 106 16.52 15.73 16.95
CA LEU A 106 17.53 16.25 17.90
C LEU A 106 18.39 17.36 17.30
N GLY A 107 18.77 17.24 16.02
CA GLY A 107 19.56 18.27 15.32
C GLY A 107 18.86 19.62 15.27
N GLU A 108 17.54 19.62 15.05
CA GLU A 108 16.74 20.86 15.00
C GLU A 108 16.57 21.46 16.40
N LYS A 109 16.43 20.63 17.44
CA LYS A 109 16.46 21.09 18.84
C LYS A 109 17.81 21.75 19.19
N ARG A 110 18.92 21.18 18.73
CA ARG A 110 20.27 21.73 18.92
C ARG A 110 20.41 23.08 18.23
N ARG A 111 20.02 23.18 16.96
CA ARG A 111 20.05 24.43 16.17
C ARG A 111 19.22 25.54 16.83
N ARG A 112 18.04 25.20 17.36
CA ARG A 112 17.18 26.15 18.08
C ARG A 112 17.84 26.68 19.36
N ARG A 113 18.52 25.82 20.13
CA ARG A 113 19.30 26.22 21.31
C ARG A 113 20.49 27.11 20.94
N GLU A 114 21.29 26.71 19.95
CA GLU A 114 22.44 27.47 19.45
C GLU A 114 22.02 28.87 18.96
N ALA A 115 20.92 28.97 18.21
CA ALA A 115 20.37 30.25 17.75
C ALA A 115 19.95 31.14 18.93
N LYS A 116 19.33 30.59 19.98
CA LYS A 116 18.95 31.33 21.20
C LYS A 116 20.19 31.84 21.95
N LEU A 117 21.24 31.00 22.06
CA LEU A 117 22.52 31.39 22.65
C LEU A 117 23.20 32.49 21.85
N ARG A 118 23.29 32.35 20.52
CA ARG A 118 23.85 33.37 19.62
C ARG A 118 23.11 34.70 19.74
N ARG A 119 21.76 34.67 19.75
CA ARG A 119 20.93 35.87 19.90
C ARG A 119 21.14 36.54 21.26
N SER A 120 21.19 35.76 22.35
CA SER A 120 21.50 36.24 23.70
C SER A 120 22.87 36.93 23.74
N ARG A 121 23.89 36.26 23.19
CA ARG A 121 25.27 36.78 23.12
C ARG A 121 25.33 38.11 22.35
N LEU A 122 24.69 38.18 21.19
CA LEU A 122 24.60 39.42 20.41
C LEU A 122 23.86 40.52 21.17
N LYS A 123 22.75 40.22 21.87
CA LYS A 123 22.03 41.21 22.68
C LYS A 123 22.86 41.76 23.82
N ARG A 124 23.69 40.92 24.47
CA ARG A 124 24.58 41.36 25.55
C ARG A 124 25.66 42.30 25.03
N LEU A 125 26.28 41.97 23.90
CA LEU A 125 27.30 42.81 23.26
C LEU A 125 26.74 44.14 22.73
N ARG A 126 25.45 44.17 22.39
CA ARG A 126 24.75 45.38 21.92
C ARG A 126 24.14 46.21 23.05
N ARG A 127 24.17 45.76 24.31
CA ARG A 127 23.76 46.63 25.41
C ARG A 127 24.78 47.77 25.51
N LYS A 128 24.26 48.98 25.70
CA LYS A 128 25.10 50.16 25.95
C LYS A 128 25.91 49.89 27.23
N PRO A 129 27.22 50.16 27.25
CA PRO A 129 28.00 50.08 28.50
C PRO A 129 27.39 51.02 29.54
N ASP A 130 27.46 50.63 30.81
CA ASP A 130 26.97 51.45 31.91
C ASP A 130 27.87 52.69 32.05
N ALA A 131 27.31 53.79 32.56
CA ALA A 131 27.89 55.15 32.51
C ALA A 131 29.16 55.38 33.39
N GLY A 132 29.98 54.35 33.60
CA GLY A 132 31.20 54.41 34.43
C GLY A 132 32.35 53.53 33.95
N ASP A 133 32.31 53.02 32.72
CA ASP A 133 33.54 52.53 32.06
C ASP A 133 34.41 53.75 31.67
N PRO A 134 35.72 53.79 32.02
CA PRO A 134 36.59 54.95 31.78
C PRO A 134 36.82 55.26 30.29
#